data_AF-A0A7Y1X8D5-F1
#
_entry.id   AF-A0A7Y1X8D5-F1
#
_cell.length_a   1.000
_cell.length_b   1.000
_cell.length_c   1.000
_cell.angle_alpha   90.00
_cell.angle_beta   90.00
_cell.angle_gamma   90.00
#
_symmetry.space_group_name_H-M   'P 1'
#
loop_
_entity.id
_entity.type
_entity.pdbx_description
1 polymer ?
#
loop_
_entity_poly.entity_id
_entity_poly.type
_entity_poly.pdbx_seq_one_letter_code
_entity_poly.pdbx_strand_id
1 'polypeptide(L)'
;MRKTIVIAIVAVLAVGLVAAPAAAARGGNPGSPINEDLLWADGDLLGTIFQKSLKYNGNESSYDKLFMVPGQNPVAEAAPGNSDYNGGRWLPTPVVWNVAEDARPVLTSYADVHQAELDGLITIGDPMTGAAFLCPLIPNH
;
A
#
# COMPACT_ATOMS: atom_id res chain seq x y z
N MET A 1 37.01 45.76 -48.14
CA MET A 1 36.07 44.76 -48.68
C MET A 1 35.24 44.24 -47.50
N ARG A 2 34.13 44.92 -47.17
CA ARG A 2 32.74 44.48 -47.39
C ARG A 2 32.43 43.03 -46.97
N LYS A 3 31.85 42.94 -45.77
CA LYS A 3 30.66 42.16 -45.37
C LYS A 3 30.71 40.64 -45.57
N THR A 4 30.62 39.87 -44.47
CA THR A 4 29.43 39.04 -44.22
C THR A 4 29.25 38.81 -42.71
N ILE A 5 28.21 39.43 -42.15
CA ILE A 5 27.57 39.06 -40.89
C ILE A 5 26.42 38.13 -41.30
N VAL A 6 26.33 36.93 -40.73
CA VAL A 6 25.04 36.24 -40.55
C VAL A 6 25.01 35.69 -39.14
N ILE A 7 24.29 36.41 -38.28
CA ILE A 7 23.84 36.02 -36.96
C ILE A 7 22.76 34.96 -37.16
N ALA A 8 22.98 33.75 -36.65
CA ALA A 8 21.95 32.72 -36.59
C ALA A 8 21.36 32.67 -35.17
N ILE A 9 20.04 32.74 -35.15
CA ILE A 9 19.16 33.08 -34.05
C ILE A 9 18.92 31.86 -33.14
N VAL A 10 18.80 32.19 -31.86
CA VAL A 10 18.41 31.36 -30.71
C VAL A 10 17.19 30.48 -30.99
N ALA A 11 17.26 29.20 -30.60
CA ALA A 11 16.10 28.41 -30.22
C ALA A 11 16.42 27.68 -28.90
N VAL A 12 15.97 28.30 -27.81
CA VAL A 12 15.85 27.69 -26.48
C VAL A 12 14.73 26.67 -26.56
N LEU A 13 15.03 25.39 -26.33
CA LEU A 13 14.02 24.41 -25.96
C LEU A 13 14.40 23.84 -24.60
N ALA A 14 14.02 24.58 -23.56
CA ALA A 14 13.95 24.08 -22.21
C ALA A 14 12.80 23.06 -22.17
N VAL A 15 13.14 21.77 -22.26
CA VAL A 15 12.21 20.71 -21.86
C VAL A 15 12.21 20.69 -20.35
N GLY A 16 11.32 21.51 -19.76
CA GLY A 16 10.93 21.38 -18.36
C GLY A 16 10.29 20.01 -18.19
N LEU A 17 11.04 19.07 -17.63
CA LEU A 17 10.48 17.85 -17.12
C LEU A 17 9.61 18.27 -15.93
N VAL A 18 8.30 18.17 -16.12
CA VAL A 18 7.29 18.42 -15.11
C VAL A 18 7.62 17.53 -13.92
N ALA A 19 8.10 18.15 -12.84
CA ALA A 19 8.09 17.52 -11.54
C ALA A 19 6.62 17.23 -11.23
N ALA A 20 6.20 15.97 -11.41
CA ALA A 20 4.98 15.51 -10.79
C ALA A 20 5.10 15.83 -9.29
N PRO A 21 4.04 16.32 -8.63
CA PRO A 21 4.02 16.30 -7.19
C PRO A 21 4.09 14.81 -6.84
N ALA A 22 5.23 14.35 -6.35
CA ALA A 22 5.26 13.12 -5.58
C ALA A 22 4.32 13.40 -4.41
N ALA A 23 3.10 12.85 -4.50
CA ALA A 23 2.19 12.79 -3.37
C ALA A 23 3.02 12.32 -2.18
N ALA A 24 2.97 13.07 -1.09
CA ALA A 24 3.70 12.74 0.10
C ALA A 24 3.20 11.37 0.59
N ALA A 25 3.96 10.31 0.31
CA ALA A 25 3.84 9.05 1.03
C ALA A 25 4.29 9.32 2.46
N ARG A 26 3.35 9.77 3.31
CA ARG A 26 3.52 9.75 4.76
C ARG A 26 3.26 8.34 5.23
N GLY A 27 4.33 7.59 5.43
CA GLY A 27 4.30 6.16 5.75
C GLY A 27 4.80 5.43 4.53
N GLY A 28 5.91 4.72 4.66
CA GLY A 28 6.57 4.10 3.50
C GLY A 28 8.00 3.65 3.73
N ASN A 29 8.61 4.01 4.86
CA ASN A 29 9.86 3.41 5.33
C ASN A 29 9.58 2.37 6.42
N PRO A 30 10.38 1.29 6.52
CA PRO A 30 10.38 0.41 7.69
C PRO A 30 10.59 1.26 8.95
N GLY A 31 9.70 1.13 9.94
CA GLY A 31 9.74 1.95 11.15
C GLY A 31 9.07 3.33 11.04
N SER A 32 8.38 3.64 9.93
CA SER A 32 7.46 4.77 9.88
C SER A 32 6.38 4.61 10.96
N PRO A 33 5.93 5.69 11.63
CA PRO A 33 4.89 5.57 12.64
C PRO A 33 3.63 4.96 12.01
N ILE A 34 3.18 3.85 12.60
CA ILE A 34 1.89 3.25 12.27
C ILE A 34 0.82 4.29 12.59
N ASN A 35 0.06 4.71 11.57
CA ASN A 35 -1.08 5.59 11.78
C ASN A 35 -2.33 4.73 12.02
N GLU A 36 -3.01 4.94 13.14
CA GLU A 36 -4.10 4.07 13.61
C GLU A 36 -5.30 3.97 12.65
N ASP A 37 -5.52 4.99 11.81
CA ASP A 37 -6.65 5.07 10.88
C ASP A 37 -6.26 4.85 9.41
N LEU A 38 -5.07 4.30 9.13
CA LEU A 38 -4.58 4.10 7.76
C LEU A 38 -4.22 2.64 7.47
N LEU A 39 -4.52 2.19 6.26
CA LEU A 39 -4.19 0.85 5.74
C LEU A 39 -3.58 0.98 4.35
N TRP A 40 -2.59 0.13 4.05
CA TRP A 40 -2.06 0.00 2.70
C TRP A 40 -3.01 -0.83 1.83
N ALA A 41 -3.31 -0.36 0.62
CA ALA A 41 -4.01 -1.14 -0.38
C ALA A 41 -3.64 -0.65 -1.79
N ASP A 42 -3.31 -1.57 -2.69
CA ASP A 42 -3.00 -1.28 -4.10
C ASP A 42 -1.95 -0.16 -4.31
N GLY A 43 -0.99 -0.03 -3.39
CA GLY A 43 0.07 0.97 -3.45
C GLY A 43 -0.27 2.30 -2.75
N ASP A 44 -1.52 2.50 -2.34
CA ASP A 44 -2.02 3.72 -1.71
C ASP A 44 -2.27 3.53 -0.21
N LEU A 45 -2.07 4.61 0.56
CA LEU A 45 -2.39 4.64 1.98
C LEU A 45 -3.79 5.22 2.16
N LEU A 46 -4.76 4.33 2.40
CA LEU A 46 -6.18 4.64 2.49
C LEU A 46 -6.63 4.80 3.93
N GLY A 47 -7.61 5.68 4.13
CA GLY A 47 -8.25 5.84 5.44
C GLY A 47 -9.12 4.64 5.78
N THR A 48 -9.34 4.39 7.06
CA THR A 48 -10.32 3.42 7.54
C THR A 48 -10.95 3.89 8.84
N ILE A 49 -12.15 3.38 9.12
CA ILE A 49 -12.87 3.67 10.37
C ILE A 49 -13.42 2.35 10.92
N PHE A 50 -13.03 2.02 12.14
CA PHE A 50 -13.58 0.87 12.84
C PHE A 50 -15.07 1.04 13.11
N GLN A 51 -15.88 0.12 12.60
CA GLN A 51 -17.33 0.12 12.83
C GLN A 51 -17.72 -0.86 13.93
N LYS A 52 -17.28 -2.12 13.82
CA LYS A 52 -17.60 -3.18 14.80
C LYS A 52 -16.76 -4.42 14.61
N SER A 53 -16.62 -5.22 15.67
CA SER A 53 -16.23 -6.62 15.56
C SER A 53 -17.33 -7.42 14.86
N LEU A 54 -16.93 -8.48 14.15
CA LEU A 54 -17.81 -9.41 13.48
C LEU A 54 -17.67 -10.79 14.11
N LYS A 55 -18.78 -11.53 14.17
CA LYS A 55 -18.71 -12.98 14.34
C LYS A 55 -18.37 -13.60 12.98
N TYR A 56 -17.37 -14.47 12.94
CA TYR A 56 -17.07 -15.25 11.74
C TYR A 56 -18.28 -16.08 11.33
N ASN A 57 -18.65 -16.01 10.06
CA ASN A 57 -19.87 -16.62 9.54
C ASN A 57 -19.67 -18.05 8.98
N GLY A 58 -18.44 -18.60 9.04
CA GLY A 58 -18.12 -19.92 8.48
C GLY A 58 -17.78 -19.93 6.99
N ASN A 59 -17.74 -18.77 6.33
CA ASN A 59 -17.39 -18.60 4.92
C ASN A 59 -16.28 -17.56 4.76
N GLU A 60 -15.05 -18.01 4.47
CA GLU A 60 -13.90 -17.13 4.29
C GLU A 60 -14.09 -16.14 3.14
N SER A 61 -14.77 -16.52 2.06
CA SER A 61 -15.01 -15.64 0.90
C SER A 61 -15.94 -14.46 1.19
N SER A 62 -16.47 -14.33 2.41
CA SER A 62 -17.21 -13.14 2.86
C SER A 62 -16.30 -12.07 3.50
N TYR A 63 -14.99 -12.31 3.51
CA TYR A 63 -13.99 -11.48 4.14
C TYR A 63 -12.77 -11.39 3.24
N ASP A 64 -12.03 -10.31 3.40
CA ASP A 64 -10.70 -10.11 2.83
C ASP A 64 -9.66 -10.30 3.93
N LYS A 65 -8.46 -10.75 3.57
CA LYS A 65 -7.34 -10.77 4.52
C LYS A 65 -6.85 -9.34 4.77
N LEU A 66 -6.56 -9.08 6.04
CA LEU A 66 -5.78 -7.91 6.45
C LEU A 66 -4.44 -8.39 7.00
N PHE A 67 -3.38 -8.21 6.22
CA PHE A 67 -2.05 -8.67 6.56
C PHE A 67 -1.41 -7.77 7.63
N MET A 68 -1.23 -8.34 8.82
CA MET A 68 -0.68 -7.65 9.99
C MET A 68 0.85 -7.69 9.93
N VAL A 69 1.43 -6.83 9.09
CA VAL A 69 2.88 -6.80 8.85
C VAL A 69 3.60 -5.98 9.94
N PRO A 70 4.55 -6.56 10.69
CA PRO A 70 5.26 -5.85 11.75
C PRO A 70 6.08 -4.67 11.23
N GLY A 71 5.96 -3.51 11.87
CA GLY A 71 6.77 -2.32 11.58
C GLY A 71 6.21 -1.38 10.51
N GLN A 72 4.98 -1.62 10.03
CA GLN A 72 4.26 -0.76 9.09
C GLN A 72 2.74 -0.82 9.32
N ASN A 73 1.98 -0.01 8.60
CA ASN A 73 0.52 -0.15 8.52
C ASN A 73 0.13 -1.52 7.92
N PRO A 74 -0.98 -2.14 8.35
CA PRO A 74 -1.44 -3.39 7.76
C PRO A 74 -1.78 -3.22 6.27
N VAL A 75 -1.66 -4.32 5.53
CA VAL A 75 -1.91 -4.35 4.08
C VAL A 75 -3.21 -5.09 3.80
N ALA A 76 -4.10 -4.49 3.03
CA ALA A 76 -5.35 -5.09 2.61
C ALA A 76 -5.15 -6.00 1.39
N GLU A 77 -5.86 -7.13 1.37
CA GLU A 77 -5.92 -8.03 0.20
C GLU A 77 -6.64 -7.40 -1.00
N ALA A 78 -7.62 -6.53 -0.74
CA ALA A 78 -8.41 -5.85 -1.75
C ALA A 78 -8.83 -4.44 -1.30
N ALA A 79 -9.10 -3.56 -2.26
CA ALA A 79 -9.53 -2.17 -2.03
C ALA A 79 -10.83 -1.82 -2.80
N PRO A 80 -11.50 -0.70 -2.47
CA PRO A 80 -12.65 -0.22 -3.23
C PRO A 80 -12.35 -0.12 -4.74
N GLY A 81 -13.21 -0.71 -5.56
CA GLY A 81 -13.02 -0.81 -7.01
C GLY A 81 -12.56 -2.18 -7.49
N ASN A 82 -11.98 -3.00 -6.61
CA ASN A 82 -11.75 -4.42 -6.85
C ASN A 82 -13.10 -5.19 -6.72
N SER A 83 -13.40 -6.09 -7.65
CA SER A 83 -14.63 -6.90 -7.63
C SER A 83 -14.74 -7.82 -6.43
N ASP A 84 -13.59 -8.20 -5.87
CA ASP A 84 -13.50 -9.17 -4.78
C ASP A 84 -13.48 -8.48 -3.41
N TYR A 85 -13.46 -7.14 -3.36
CA TYR A 85 -13.46 -6.38 -2.13
C TYR A 85 -14.77 -6.57 -1.34
N ASN A 86 -14.67 -7.12 -0.13
CA ASN A 86 -15.79 -7.45 0.75
C ASN A 86 -16.24 -6.27 1.64
N GLY A 87 -15.96 -5.04 1.23
CA GLY A 87 -16.44 -3.82 1.90
C GLY A 87 -15.78 -3.55 3.25
N GLY A 88 -14.55 -4.05 3.46
CA GLY A 88 -13.80 -3.88 4.70
C GLY A 88 -14.18 -4.88 5.79
N ARG A 89 -14.71 -6.05 5.41
CA ARG A 89 -14.85 -7.20 6.31
C ARG A 89 -13.51 -7.92 6.35
N TRP A 90 -12.78 -7.74 7.44
CA TRP A 90 -11.40 -8.20 7.54
C TRP A 90 -11.28 -9.48 8.35
N LEU A 91 -10.39 -10.36 7.89
CA LEU A 91 -9.75 -11.40 8.68
C LEU A 91 -8.29 -11.01 8.94
N PRO A 92 -7.93 -10.65 10.18
CA PRO A 92 -6.54 -10.37 10.53
C PRO A 92 -5.67 -11.59 10.22
N THR A 93 -4.62 -11.39 9.45
CA THR A 93 -3.75 -12.46 8.99
C THR A 93 -2.32 -12.11 9.42
N PRO A 94 -1.73 -12.84 10.39
CA PRO A 94 -0.41 -12.51 10.92
C PRO A 94 0.68 -12.73 9.87
N VAL A 95 1.65 -11.83 9.84
CA VAL A 95 2.83 -11.94 8.97
C VAL A 95 4.09 -11.89 9.83
N VAL A 96 5.06 -12.74 9.51
CA VAL A 96 6.36 -12.80 10.17
C VAL A 96 7.47 -12.52 9.18
N TRP A 97 8.40 -11.64 9.53
CA TRP A 97 9.62 -11.40 8.73
C TRP A 97 10.64 -12.51 8.95
N ASN A 98 11.17 -13.06 7.85
CA ASN A 98 12.25 -14.04 7.85
C ASN A 98 13.63 -13.39 7.67
N VAL A 99 13.66 -12.06 7.47
CA VAL A 99 14.86 -11.26 7.22
C VAL A 99 15.12 -10.25 8.34
N ALA A 100 16.37 -9.81 8.41
CA ALA A 100 16.80 -8.74 9.32
C ALA A 100 16.06 -7.43 9.04
N GLU A 101 15.94 -6.57 10.05
CA GLU A 101 15.11 -5.36 9.99
C GLU A 101 15.52 -4.36 8.90
N ASP A 102 16.83 -4.23 8.67
CA ASP A 102 17.43 -3.40 7.61
C ASP A 102 17.19 -3.93 6.20
N ALA A 103 16.77 -5.19 6.06
CA ALA A 103 16.44 -5.83 4.79
C ALA A 103 14.93 -5.94 4.52
N ARG A 104 14.07 -5.40 5.40
CA ARG A 104 12.61 -5.46 5.24
C ARG A 104 12.12 -4.43 4.23
N PRO A 105 11.54 -4.81 3.08
CA PRO A 105 10.84 -3.87 2.23
C PRO A 105 9.55 -3.38 2.90
N VAL A 106 9.03 -2.24 2.43
CA VAL A 106 7.65 -1.85 2.73
C VAL A 106 6.74 -2.52 1.72
N LEU A 107 5.69 -3.15 2.23
CA LEU A 107 4.68 -3.84 1.43
C LEU A 107 3.45 -2.95 1.39
N THR A 108 3.01 -2.53 0.21
CA THR A 108 1.92 -1.54 0.05
C THR A 108 0.70 -2.10 -0.70
N SER A 109 0.79 -3.34 -1.18
CA SER A 109 -0.28 -4.03 -1.91
C SER A 109 -0.31 -5.53 -1.61
N TYR A 110 -1.42 -6.20 -1.93
CA TYR A 110 -1.50 -7.66 -1.89
C TYR A 110 -0.44 -8.33 -2.78
N ALA A 111 -0.15 -7.73 -3.95
CA ALA A 111 0.88 -8.22 -4.86
C ALA A 111 2.27 -8.21 -4.20
N ASP A 112 2.61 -7.18 -3.43
CA ASP A 112 3.88 -7.11 -2.70
C ASP A 112 3.94 -8.17 -1.59
N VAL A 113 2.84 -8.37 -0.85
CA VAL A 113 2.75 -9.42 0.18
C VAL A 113 2.96 -10.79 -0.44
N HIS A 114 2.27 -11.09 -1.53
CA HIS A 114 2.40 -12.37 -2.22
C HIS A 114 3.81 -12.57 -2.77
N GLN A 115 4.40 -11.54 -3.38
CA GLN A 115 5.77 -11.62 -3.91
C GLN A 115 6.80 -11.79 -2.78
N ALA A 116 6.65 -11.07 -1.68
CA ALA A 116 7.53 -11.21 -0.52
C ALA A 116 7.46 -12.60 0.12
N GLU A 117 6.30 -13.25 0.10
CA GLU A 117 6.15 -14.65 0.53
C GLU A 117 6.86 -15.60 -0.44
N LEU A 118 6.67 -15.44 -1.76
CA LEU A 118 7.35 -16.25 -2.79
C LEU A 118 8.88 -16.13 -2.72
N ASP A 119 9.37 -14.92 -2.42
CA ASP A 119 10.80 -14.63 -2.25
C ASP A 119 11.35 -15.11 -0.89
N GLY A 120 10.47 -15.63 -0.02
CA GLY A 120 10.83 -16.14 1.31
C GLY A 120 11.16 -15.04 2.34
N LEU A 121 10.86 -13.78 2.05
CA LEU A 121 11.10 -12.64 2.95
C LEU A 121 10.14 -12.65 4.14
N ILE A 122 8.93 -13.17 3.93
CA ILE A 122 7.90 -13.31 4.96
C ILE A 122 7.31 -14.71 5.00
N THR A 123 6.70 -15.03 6.14
CA THR A 123 5.79 -16.17 6.31
C THR A 123 4.40 -15.64 6.66
N ILE A 124 3.37 -16.06 5.93
CA ILE A 124 1.97 -15.72 6.22
C ILE A 124 1.36 -16.82 7.08
N GLY A 125 0.77 -16.45 8.21
CA GLY A 125 0.06 -17.38 9.09
C GLY A 125 -1.43 -17.51 8.73
N ASP A 126 -2.14 -18.37 9.46
CA ASP A 126 -3.56 -18.58 9.22
C ASP A 126 -4.41 -17.34 9.58
N PRO A 127 -5.44 -17.01 8.78
CA PRO A 127 -6.38 -15.94 9.11
C PRO A 127 -7.09 -16.16 10.46
N MET A 128 -7.12 -15.13 11.29
CA MET A 128 -7.70 -15.15 12.63
C MET A 128 -9.22 -15.00 12.60
N THR A 129 -9.93 -16.10 12.33
CA THR A 129 -11.41 -16.12 12.29
C THR A 129 -12.09 -15.64 13.57
N GLY A 130 -11.45 -15.83 14.74
CA GLY A 130 -11.94 -15.33 16.03
C GLY A 130 -11.85 -13.81 16.20
N ALA A 131 -11.19 -13.10 15.28
CA ALA A 131 -10.92 -11.66 15.35
C ALA A 131 -11.45 -10.89 14.13
N ALA A 132 -12.46 -11.42 13.44
CA ALA A 132 -13.06 -10.72 12.30
C ALA A 132 -13.65 -9.36 12.70
N PHE A 133 -13.55 -8.36 11.82
CA PHE A 133 -14.11 -7.02 12.07
C PHE A 133 -14.50 -6.29 10.78
N LEU A 134 -15.21 -5.16 10.94
CA LEU A 134 -15.66 -4.31 9.85
C LEU A 134 -15.01 -2.92 9.97
N CYS A 135 -14.13 -2.60 9.01
CA CYS A 135 -13.51 -1.28 8.84
C CYS A 135 -13.41 -0.96 7.34
N PRO A 136 -14.40 -0.31 6.73
CA PRO A 136 -14.33 0.06 5.31
C PRO A 136 -13.14 0.97 5.01
N LEU A 137 -12.49 0.75 3.87
CA LEU A 137 -11.51 1.67 3.29
C LEU A 137 -12.22 2.87 2.65
N ILE A 138 -11.66 4.05 2.88
CA ILE A 138 -12.10 5.32 2.31
C ILE A 138 -10.92 6.00 1.62
N PRO A 139 -11.14 6.65 0.45
CA PRO A 139 -10.11 7.48 -0.15
C PRO A 139 -9.60 8.52 0.85
N ASN A 140 -8.29 8.64 0.96
CA ASN A 140 -7.67 9.68 1.78
C ASN A 140 -7.76 11.00 1.02
N HIS A 141 -8.39 12.03 1.60
CA HIS A 141 -8.53 13.36 1.02
C HIS A 141 -7.51 14.33 1.58
#